data_AF-A0A0E3S5E9-F1
#
_entry.id   AF-A0A0E3S5E9-F1
#
_cell.length_a   1.000
_cell.length_b   1.000
_cell.length_c   1.000
_cell.angle_alpha   90.00
_cell.angle_beta   90.00
_cell.angle_gamma   90.00
#
_symmetry.space_group_name_H-M   'P 1'
#
loop_
_entity.id
_entity.type
_entity.pdbx_description
1 polymer ?
#
loop_
_entity_poly.entity_id
_entity_poly.type
_entity_poly.pdbx_seq_one_letter_code
_entity_poly.pdbx_strand_id
1 'polypeptide(L)'
;MGGVPGSQVIHYDMGDKSNTTFPIKISLLVEEKCQIRHVALEAARVTANRHLSADAGKMGFFMKLRVYPHEVLRENKQATGAGADRVSSGMRRAFGKNVGTAARVEAMQKIFTVAVEKQNFQAAKKALWHAGQKLPTPCRIVIDQGAELVR
;
A
#
# COMPACT_ATOMS: atom_id res chain seq x y z
N MET A 1 -14.58 1.24 20.09
CA MET A 1 -14.47 2.40 19.18
C MET A 1 -15.48 2.21 18.05
N GLY A 2 -16.63 2.89 18.08
CA GLY A 2 -17.69 2.71 17.07
C GLY A 2 -17.54 3.64 15.86
N GLY A 3 -18.16 3.28 14.73
CA GLY A 3 -18.22 4.14 13.53
C GLY A 3 -16.89 4.34 12.81
N VAL A 4 -15.98 3.35 12.84
CA VAL A 4 -14.76 3.37 12.03
C VAL A 4 -15.12 3.01 10.58
N PRO A 5 -14.80 3.84 9.58
CA PRO A 5 -15.02 3.50 8.18
C PRO A 5 -14.25 2.23 7.77
N GLY A 6 -14.84 1.43 6.88
CA GLY A 6 -14.20 0.23 6.35
C GLY A 6 -12.92 0.53 5.56
N SER A 7 -11.96 -0.39 5.61
CA SER A 7 -10.75 -0.29 4.78
C SER A 7 -11.08 -0.50 3.30
N GLN A 8 -10.45 0.29 2.41
CA GLN A 8 -10.54 0.10 0.96
C GLN A 8 -9.63 -1.04 0.47
N VAL A 9 -8.63 -1.41 1.27
CA VAL A 9 -7.78 -2.58 0.98
C VAL A 9 -8.58 -3.83 1.34
N ILE A 10 -9.08 -4.53 0.32
CA ILE A 10 -9.85 -5.77 0.47
C ILE A 10 -8.95 -7.00 0.27
N HIS A 11 -7.98 -6.91 -0.65
CA HIS A 11 -7.12 -8.04 -1.01
C HIS A 11 -5.66 -7.73 -0.65
N TYR A 12 -5.03 -8.67 0.07
CA TYR A 12 -3.62 -8.58 0.43
C TYR A 12 -2.74 -9.51 -0.41
N ASP A 13 -3.32 -10.57 -0.97
CA ASP A 13 -2.66 -11.53 -1.84
C ASP A 13 -3.26 -11.44 -3.25
N MET A 14 -2.39 -11.32 -4.26
CA MET A 14 -2.71 -11.13 -5.68
C MET A 14 -1.87 -12.05 -6.57
N GLY A 15 -2.33 -12.23 -7.82
CA GLY A 15 -1.69 -13.12 -8.80
C GLY A 15 -2.08 -14.58 -8.55
N ASP A 16 -1.11 -15.49 -8.72
CA ASP A 16 -1.27 -16.90 -8.40
C ASP A 16 -1.22 -17.12 -6.88
N LYS A 17 -2.40 -17.31 -6.27
CA LYS A 17 -2.51 -17.58 -4.83
C LYS A 17 -2.17 -19.02 -4.46
N SER A 18 -2.15 -19.92 -5.45
CA SER A 18 -1.83 -21.34 -5.24
C SER A 18 -0.32 -21.57 -5.27
N ASN A 19 0.40 -20.84 -6.11
CA ASN A 19 1.85 -20.87 -6.16
C ASN A 19 2.45 -19.58 -5.58
N THR A 20 2.98 -19.66 -4.35
CA THR A 20 3.73 -18.54 -3.72
C THR A 20 5.25 -18.69 -3.88
N THR A 21 5.68 -19.78 -4.52
CA THR A 21 7.08 -20.21 -4.59
C THR A 21 7.63 -19.93 -5.98
N PHE A 22 8.12 -18.71 -6.16
CA PHE A 22 8.87 -18.32 -7.36
C PHE A 22 10.36 -18.16 -7.02
N PRO A 23 11.27 -18.34 -8.01
CA PRO A 23 12.70 -18.30 -7.75
C PRO A 23 13.21 -16.90 -7.37
N ILE A 24 12.55 -15.83 -7.83
CA ILE A 24 12.93 -14.46 -7.51
C ILE A 24 11.87 -13.80 -6.63
N LYS A 25 12.32 -13.14 -5.56
CA LYS A 25 11.47 -12.29 -4.71
C LYS A 25 12.04 -10.89 -4.65
N ILE A 26 11.19 -9.91 -4.90
CA ILE A 26 11.53 -8.50 -4.87
C ILE A 26 10.58 -7.81 -3.90
N SER A 27 11.10 -6.94 -3.04
CA SER A 27 10.30 -6.19 -2.09
C SER A 27 10.45 -4.69 -2.28
N LEU A 28 9.36 -3.97 -2.06
CA LEU A 28 9.35 -2.52 -1.92
C LEU A 28 9.38 -2.19 -0.42
N LEU A 29 10.43 -1.50 0.01
CA LEU A 29 10.57 -0.98 1.37
C LEU A 29 10.29 0.51 1.39
N VAL A 30 9.86 0.99 2.55
CA VAL A 30 9.87 2.41 2.88
C VAL A 30 11.20 2.81 3.47
N GLU A 31 11.71 3.98 3.14
CA GLU A 31 12.97 4.48 3.71
C GLU A 31 12.74 5.24 5.02
N GLU A 32 11.56 5.82 5.20
CA GLU A 32 11.22 6.64 6.36
C GLU A 32 10.04 6.06 7.14
N LYS A 33 10.04 6.30 8.45
CA LYS A 33 8.91 5.99 9.33
C LYS A 33 7.75 6.92 9.02
N CYS A 34 6.58 6.39 8.69
CA CYS A 34 5.40 7.20 8.40
C CYS A 34 4.08 6.46 8.67
N GLN A 35 2.97 7.14 8.42
CA GLN A 35 1.64 6.53 8.38
C GLN A 35 1.10 6.54 6.96
N ILE A 36 0.73 5.37 6.46
CA ILE A 36 0.22 5.21 5.10
C ILE A 36 -1.28 4.92 5.17
N ARG A 37 -2.09 5.83 4.64
CA ARG A 37 -3.54 5.68 4.60
C ARG A 37 -3.95 4.46 3.76
N HIS A 38 -5.00 3.76 4.18
CA HIS A 38 -5.61 2.66 3.43
C HIS A 38 -5.86 2.96 1.93
N VAL A 39 -6.28 4.19 1.58
CA VAL A 39 -6.46 4.62 0.18
C VAL A 39 -5.15 4.61 -0.61
N ALA A 40 -4.03 5.03 0.00
CA ALA A 40 -2.73 5.03 -0.65
C ALA A 40 -2.21 3.60 -0.84
N LEU A 41 -2.43 2.72 0.15
CA LEU A 41 -2.13 1.29 0.02
C LEU A 41 -2.91 0.64 -1.12
N GLU A 42 -4.21 0.92 -1.22
CA GLU A 42 -5.05 0.37 -2.29
C GLU A 42 -4.64 0.93 -3.67
N ALA A 43 -4.34 2.23 -3.77
CA ALA A 43 -3.86 2.84 -5.01
C ALA A 43 -2.53 2.24 -5.48
N ALA A 44 -1.58 2.02 -4.56
CA ALA A 44 -0.32 1.35 -4.83
C ALA A 44 -0.54 -0.10 -5.28
N ARG A 45 -1.41 -0.83 -4.57
CA ARG A 45 -1.77 -2.22 -4.86
C ARG A 45 -2.40 -2.40 -6.24
N VAL A 46 -3.41 -1.58 -6.58
CA VAL A 46 -4.08 -1.61 -7.89
C VAL A 46 -3.09 -1.32 -9.01
N THR A 47 -2.21 -0.34 -8.80
CA THR A 47 -1.20 0.07 -9.78
C THR A 47 -0.20 -1.07 -10.03
N ALA A 48 0.37 -1.64 -8.96
CA ALA A 48 1.29 -2.78 -9.05
C ALA A 48 0.63 -3.98 -9.75
N ASN A 49 -0.60 -4.33 -9.34
CA ASN A 49 -1.33 -5.46 -9.89
C ASN A 49 -1.65 -5.28 -11.37
N ARG A 50 -2.00 -4.06 -11.81
CA ARG A 50 -2.29 -3.76 -13.21
C ARG A 50 -1.07 -3.98 -14.09
N HIS A 51 0.09 -3.44 -13.69
CA HIS A 51 1.34 -3.62 -14.43
C HIS A 51 1.77 -5.09 -14.46
N LEU A 52 1.75 -5.77 -13.31
CA LEU A 52 2.10 -7.20 -13.25
C LEU A 52 1.17 -8.07 -14.08
N SER A 53 -0.15 -7.83 -14.04
CA SER A 53 -1.10 -8.63 -14.81
C SER A 53 -0.96 -8.40 -16.32
N ALA A 54 -0.58 -7.19 -16.74
CA ALA A 54 -0.37 -6.87 -18.15
C ALA A 54 0.92 -7.51 -18.69
N ASP A 55 2.01 -7.43 -17.93
CA ASP A 55 3.34 -7.80 -18.43
C ASP A 55 3.70 -9.27 -18.11
N ALA A 56 3.35 -9.77 -16.91
CA ALA A 56 3.69 -11.12 -16.44
C ALA A 56 2.52 -12.12 -16.57
N GLY A 57 1.31 -11.65 -16.82
CA GLY A 57 0.09 -12.46 -16.78
C GLY A 57 -0.34 -12.84 -15.36
N LYS A 58 -1.61 -13.21 -15.19
CA LYS A 58 -2.20 -13.47 -13.86
C LYS A 58 -1.52 -14.61 -13.08
N MET A 59 -0.98 -15.60 -13.79
CA MET A 59 -0.29 -16.75 -13.21
C MET A 59 1.24 -16.58 -13.11
N GLY A 60 1.79 -15.50 -13.69
CA GLY A 60 3.24 -15.31 -13.77
C GLY A 60 3.86 -14.59 -12.56
N PHE A 61 3.06 -14.30 -11.53
CA PHE A 61 3.52 -13.67 -10.30
C PHE A 61 2.63 -14.02 -9.10
N PHE A 62 3.21 -13.89 -7.90
CA PHE A 62 2.48 -13.73 -6.65
C PHE A 62 2.87 -12.40 -6.01
N MET A 63 1.89 -11.59 -5.60
CA MET A 63 2.15 -10.32 -4.93
C MET A 63 1.41 -10.27 -3.59
N LYS A 64 2.16 -9.89 -2.55
CA LYS A 64 1.65 -9.72 -1.19
C LYS A 64 1.81 -8.28 -0.71
N LEU A 65 0.72 -7.66 -0.30
CA LEU A 65 0.73 -6.47 0.57
C LEU A 65 0.91 -6.96 2.02
N ARG A 66 1.95 -6.49 2.69
CA ARG A 66 2.38 -7.01 4.00
C ARG A 66 1.89 -6.20 5.19
N VAL A 67 1.46 -4.97 4.95
CA VAL A 67 1.08 -4.02 6.01
C VAL A 67 -0.43 -3.82 6.03
N TYR A 68 -0.99 -3.78 7.23
CA TYR A 68 -2.42 -3.66 7.48
C TYR A 68 -2.73 -2.30 8.15
N PRO A 69 -3.81 -1.61 7.74
CA PRO A 69 -4.14 -0.30 8.29
C PRO A 69 -4.93 -0.43 9.60
N HIS A 70 -4.23 -0.71 10.69
CA HIS A 70 -4.84 -0.87 12.02
C HIS A 70 -5.10 0.47 12.74
N GLU A 71 -4.38 1.53 12.40
CA GLU A 71 -4.49 2.81 13.08
C GLU A 71 -5.74 3.57 12.63
N VAL A 72 -6.59 3.99 13.57
CA VAL A 72 -7.78 4.77 13.26
C VAL A 72 -7.46 6.26 13.29
N LEU A 73 -7.68 6.93 12.16
CA LEU A 73 -7.51 8.38 12.02
C LEU A 73 -8.78 9.11 12.45
N ARG A 74 -8.58 10.22 13.16
CA ARG A 74 -9.65 11.12 13.58
C ARG A 74 -9.41 12.51 13.02
N GLU A 75 -10.51 13.20 12.73
CA GLU A 75 -10.47 14.57 12.24
C GLU A 75 -11.55 15.39 12.95
N ASN A 76 -11.17 16.59 13.40
CA ASN A 76 -12.13 17.60 13.84
C ASN A 76 -12.78 18.23 12.59
N LYS A 77 -13.73 17.50 12.01
CA LYS A 77 -14.37 17.88 10.74
C LYS A 77 -15.14 19.18 10.87
N GLN A 78 -14.82 20.14 10.01
CA GLN A 78 -15.63 21.33 9.78
C GLN A 78 -16.78 20.99 8.82
N ALA A 79 -17.92 21.65 8.99
CA ALA A 79 -18.96 21.63 7.96
C ALA A 79 -18.43 22.34 6.70
N THR A 80 -18.81 21.86 5.52
CA THR A 80 -18.45 22.48 4.24
C THR A 80 -19.71 22.98 3.55
N GLY A 81 -19.65 24.14 2.90
CA GLY A 81 -20.78 24.75 2.20
C GLY A 81 -21.02 26.21 2.62
N ALA A 82 -21.98 26.88 1.98
CA ALA A 82 -22.35 28.25 2.33
C ALA A 82 -22.95 28.32 3.74
N GLY A 83 -22.44 29.22 4.59
CA GLY A 83 -22.88 29.38 5.97
C GLY A 83 -22.37 28.33 6.97
N ALA A 84 -21.43 27.46 6.56
CA ALA A 84 -20.84 26.46 7.44
C ALA A 84 -19.97 27.05 8.56
N ASP A 85 -19.45 28.26 8.36
CA ASP A 85 -18.78 29.07 9.37
C ASP A 85 -19.67 29.33 10.61
N ARG A 86 -20.99 29.43 10.40
CA ARG A 86 -21.98 29.71 11.47
C ARG A 86 -22.21 28.53 12.42
N VAL A 87 -21.80 27.32 12.03
CA VAL A 87 -21.92 26.09 12.83
C VAL A 87 -20.57 25.59 13.35
N SER A 88 -19.51 26.38 13.21
CA SER A 88 -18.19 26.05 13.75
C SER A 88 -18.12 26.33 15.25
N SER A 89 -17.70 25.34 16.05
CA SER A 89 -17.40 25.52 17.47
C SER A 89 -15.93 25.83 17.75
N GLY A 90 -15.13 26.09 16.71
CA GLY A 90 -13.68 26.23 16.81
C GLY A 90 -13.03 25.00 17.46
N MET A 91 -12.26 25.22 18.53
CA MET A 91 -11.57 24.16 19.27
C MET A 91 -12.39 23.55 20.41
N ARG A 92 -13.60 24.06 20.69
CA ARG A 92 -14.48 23.47 21.69
C ARG A 92 -14.90 22.08 21.21
N ARG A 93 -14.66 21.05 22.03
CA ARG A 93 -14.90 19.62 21.70
C ARG A 93 -14.11 19.14 20.47
N ALA A 94 -12.84 19.50 20.37
CA ALA A 94 -11.95 19.16 19.25
C ALA A 94 -11.67 17.65 19.03
N PHE A 95 -12.19 16.75 19.87
CA PHE A 95 -12.01 15.32 19.67
C PHE A 95 -12.75 14.86 18.41
N GLY A 96 -11.96 14.52 17.39
CA GLY A 96 -12.46 14.24 16.06
C GLY A 96 -13.30 12.96 15.92
N LYS A 97 -14.10 12.94 14.86
CA LYS A 97 -14.80 11.74 14.38
C LYS A 97 -13.81 10.83 13.66
N ASN A 98 -14.07 9.53 13.64
CA ASN A 98 -13.25 8.58 12.88
C ASN A 98 -13.45 8.84 11.38
N VAL A 99 -12.35 8.92 10.61
CA VAL A 99 -12.39 9.27 9.18
C VAL A 99 -11.78 8.23 8.26
N GLY A 100 -10.99 7.30 8.80
CA GLY A 100 -10.38 6.22 8.04
C GLY A 100 -9.29 5.54 8.84
N THR A 101 -8.51 4.70 8.17
CA THR A 101 -7.40 3.98 8.79
C THR A 101 -6.07 4.14 8.05
N ALA A 102 -4.99 3.91 8.77
CA ALA A 102 -3.62 3.95 8.27
C ALA A 102 -2.77 2.79 8.81
N ALA A 103 -1.78 2.37 8.03
CA ALA A 103 -0.72 1.49 8.48
C ALA A 103 0.42 2.34 9.04
N ARG A 104 0.83 2.06 10.28
CA ARG A 104 2.09 2.60 10.83
C ARG A 104 3.22 1.74 10.30
N VAL A 105 4.19 2.36 9.64
CA VAL A 105 5.36 1.66 9.09
C VAL A 105 6.64 2.25 9.66
N GLU A 106 7.59 1.38 9.96
CA GLU A 106 8.95 1.75 10.37
C GLU A 106 9.86 1.91 9.14
N ALA A 107 10.96 2.63 9.32
CA ALA A 107 12.00 2.72 8.29
C ALA A 107 12.49 1.32 7.91
N MET A 108 12.72 1.10 6.61
CA MET A 108 13.17 -0.16 6.03
C MET A 108 12.19 -1.33 6.19
N GLN A 109 10.91 -1.04 6.50
CA GLN A 109 9.87 -2.05 6.52
C GLN A 109 9.39 -2.38 5.09
N LYS A 110 9.23 -3.68 4.80
CA LYS A 110 8.69 -4.17 3.53
C LYS A 110 7.18 -3.96 3.47
N ILE A 111 6.71 -3.27 2.43
CA ILE A 111 5.28 -3.03 2.19
C ILE A 111 4.71 -4.02 1.18
N PHE A 112 5.37 -4.15 0.03
CA PHE A 112 5.00 -5.13 -0.98
C PHE A 112 6.12 -6.14 -1.16
N THR A 113 5.75 -7.39 -1.37
CA THR A 113 6.65 -8.42 -1.88
C THR A 113 6.03 -9.04 -3.12
N VAL A 114 6.81 -9.14 -4.19
CA VAL A 114 6.43 -9.74 -5.46
C VAL A 114 7.38 -10.91 -5.72
N ALA A 115 6.82 -12.07 -5.99
CA ALA A 115 7.52 -13.29 -6.34
C ALA A 115 7.24 -13.59 -7.82
N VAL A 116 8.29 -13.80 -8.62
CA VAL A 116 8.21 -13.97 -10.08
C VAL A 116 9.30 -14.91 -10.62
N GLU A 117 9.04 -15.44 -11.82
CA GLU A 117 10.05 -16.10 -12.64
C GLU A 117 11.10 -15.13 -13.20
N LYS A 118 12.27 -15.65 -13.60
CA LYS A 118 13.38 -14.87 -14.19
C LYS A 118 12.95 -13.96 -15.33
N GLN A 119 12.09 -14.45 -16.22
CA GLN A 119 11.58 -13.70 -17.37
C GLN A 119 10.76 -12.46 -16.96
N ASN A 120 10.09 -12.50 -15.80
CA ASN A 120 9.18 -11.45 -15.33
C ASN A 120 9.83 -10.47 -14.35
N PHE A 121 11.14 -10.58 -14.12
CA PHE A 121 11.87 -9.73 -13.17
C PHE A 121 11.72 -8.23 -13.49
N GLN A 122 11.92 -7.83 -14.75
CA GLN A 122 11.88 -6.42 -15.14
C GLN A 122 10.47 -5.84 -14.99
N ALA A 123 9.44 -6.63 -15.32
CA ALA A 123 8.04 -6.29 -15.10
C ALA A 123 7.76 -6.05 -13.60
N ALA A 124 8.25 -6.93 -12.73
CA ALA A 124 8.09 -6.78 -11.29
C ALA A 124 8.79 -5.52 -10.73
N LYS A 125 10.02 -5.24 -11.18
CA LYS A 125 10.76 -4.03 -10.79
C LYS A 125 10.01 -2.76 -11.20
N LYS A 126 9.50 -2.72 -12.45
CA LYS A 126 8.72 -1.59 -12.97
C LYS A 126 7.40 -1.41 -12.22
N ALA A 127 6.69 -2.50 -11.93
CA ALA A 127 5.44 -2.47 -11.18
C ALA A 127 5.63 -1.94 -9.75
N LEU A 128 6.67 -2.39 -9.04
CA LEU A 128 6.99 -1.90 -7.70
C LEU A 128 7.42 -0.42 -7.71
N TRP A 129 8.13 0.03 -8.75
CA TRP A 129 8.47 1.43 -8.90
C TRP A 129 7.23 2.32 -9.03
N HIS A 130 6.28 1.95 -9.91
CA HIS A 130 5.01 2.66 -10.04
C HIS A 130 4.16 2.62 -8.76
N ALA A 131 4.20 1.50 -8.02
CA ALA A 131 3.53 1.38 -6.73
C ALA A 131 4.12 2.36 -5.69
N GLY A 132 5.44 2.49 -5.66
CA GLY A 132 6.15 3.45 -4.80
C GLY A 132 5.70 4.90 -5.02
N GLN A 133 5.39 5.28 -6.26
CA GLN A 133 4.87 6.62 -6.59
C GLN A 133 3.49 6.93 -5.97
N LYS A 134 2.80 5.94 -5.40
CA LYS A 134 1.51 6.13 -4.70
C LYS A 134 1.66 6.24 -3.20
N LEU A 135 2.86 6.02 -2.66
CA LEU A 135 3.14 6.04 -1.24
C LEU A 135 3.66 7.43 -0.81
N PRO A 136 3.41 7.84 0.45
CA PRO A 136 3.76 9.18 0.93
C PRO A 136 5.24 9.31 1.37
N THR A 137 6.08 8.31 1.14
CA THR A 137 7.47 8.22 1.62
C THR A 137 8.38 7.75 0.49
N PRO A 138 9.65 8.16 0.47
CA PRO A 138 10.67 7.53 -0.36
C PRO A 138 10.68 6.03 -0.15
N CYS A 139 10.84 5.30 -1.25
CA CYS A 139 10.77 3.84 -1.28
C CYS A 139 11.96 3.26 -2.03
N ARG A 140 12.43 2.10 -1.58
CA ARG A 140 13.54 1.36 -2.18
C ARG A 140 13.10 -0.03 -2.59
N ILE A 141 13.58 -0.48 -3.75
CA ILE A 141 13.34 -1.84 -4.23
C ILE A 141 14.57 -2.69 -3.89
N VAL A 142 14.36 -3.85 -3.26
CA VAL A 142 15.42 -4.82 -2.98
C VAL A 142 15.06 -6.19 -3.52
N ILE A 143 16.07 -6.94 -3.91
CA ILE A 143 15.94 -8.36 -4.26
C ILE A 143 16.18 -9.16 -2.98
N ASP A 144 15.16 -9.87 -2.53
CA ASP A 144 15.21 -10.69 -1.32
C ASP A 144 15.74 -12.10 -1.60
N GLN A 145 15.46 -12.63 -2.79
CA GLN A 145 15.82 -13.98 -3.21
C GLN A 145 16.04 -13.98 -4.73
N GLY A 146 16.98 -14.79 -5.23
CA GLY A 146 17.22 -14.97 -6.66
C GLY A 146 18.10 -13.90 -7.29
N ALA A 147 18.97 -13.24 -6.51
CA ALA A 147 19.83 -12.17 -7.02
C ALA A 147 20.83 -12.66 -8.09
N GLU A 148 21.30 -13.89 -7.95
CA GLU A 148 22.15 -14.63 -8.89
C GLU A 148 21.49 -14.86 -10.25
N LEU A 149 20.16 -14.91 -10.30
CA LEU A 149 19.42 -15.16 -11.54
C LEU A 149 19.31 -13.91 -12.42
N VAL A 150 19.62 -12.73 -11.87
CA VAL A 150 19.40 -11.41 -12.47
C VAL A 150 20.68 -10.55 -12.53
N ARG A 151 21.82 -11.12 -12.16
CA ARG A 151 23.12 -10.50 -12.40
C ARG A 151 23.55 -10.65 -13.85
#